data_AF-A0A8T3DIK6-F1
#
_entry.id   AF-A0A8T3DIK6-F1
#
_cell.length_a   1.000
_cell.length_b   1.000
_cell.length_c   1.000
_cell.angle_alpha   90.00
_cell.angle_beta   90.00
_cell.angle_gamma   90.00
#
_symmetry.space_group_name_H-M   'P 1'
#
loop_
_entity.id
_entity.type
_entity.pdbx_description
1 polymer ?
#
loop_
_entity_poly.entity_id
_entity_poly.type
_entity_poly.pdbx_seq_one_letter_code
_entity_poly.pdbx_strand_id
1 'polypeptide(L)'
;MRSKRLCGRRRPRAGLAPRVTVAEFPGKVIDSRITVEENGAMLKVTNFDHKDRGVYTITVSTKAGSQTSARRDVQEYVAVHHVSVAINVSHSLLSCGEAWGTDPHFSWLHESGVISEEVGRMSLDGKVLYLKATPCGHFTCIVSNSLGHSSATYTAEPCERQGSGATVAVVVLVILLVCAAALAFFVWR
;
A
#
# COMPACT_ATOMS: atom_id res chain seq x y z
N MET A 1 10.55 -11.18 -21.51
CA MET A 1 10.24 -10.11 -22.49
C MET A 1 8.80 -10.21 -22.97
N ARG A 2 7.89 -9.35 -22.50
CA ARG A 2 6.62 -9.05 -23.20
C ARG A 2 6.22 -7.61 -22.88
N SER A 3 6.21 -6.74 -23.90
CA SER A 3 5.70 -5.37 -23.81
C SER A 3 4.35 -5.31 -24.52
N LYS A 4 3.32 -4.77 -23.86
CA LYS A 4 2.03 -4.43 -24.48
C LYS A 4 2.01 -2.94 -24.78
N ARG A 5 1.74 -2.58 -26.04
CA ARG A 5 1.51 -1.20 -26.50
C ARG A 5 0.02 -0.96 -26.69
N LEU A 6 -0.51 0.10 -26.08
CA LEU A 6 -1.84 0.62 -26.37
C LEU A 6 -1.71 1.75 -27.40
N CYS A 7 -2.02 1.46 -28.66
CA CYS A 7 -2.10 2.45 -29.72
C CYS A 7 -3.49 3.10 -29.74
N GLY A 8 -3.59 4.34 -29.29
CA GLY A 8 -4.76 5.19 -29.54
C GLY A 8 -4.74 5.71 -30.97
N ARG A 9 -5.60 5.18 -31.86
CA ARG A 9 -5.84 5.77 -33.18
C ARG A 9 -6.71 7.02 -33.02
N ARG A 10 -6.14 8.21 -33.22
CA ARG A 10 -6.93 9.41 -33.59
C ARG A 10 -6.50 9.89 -34.97
N ARG A 11 -7.49 10.08 -35.84
CA ARG A 11 -7.32 10.63 -37.20
C ARG A 11 -6.63 12.01 -37.15
N PRO A 12 -5.83 12.38 -38.14
CA PRO A 12 -5.17 13.68 -38.15
C PRO A 12 -6.20 14.78 -38.45
N ARG A 13 -6.36 15.73 -37.54
CA ARG A 13 -6.95 17.03 -37.89
C ARG A 13 -5.87 17.84 -38.60
N ALA A 14 -6.20 18.28 -39.81
CA ALA A 14 -5.38 19.16 -40.62
C ALA A 14 -5.06 20.46 -39.84
N GLY A 15 -3.78 20.88 -39.89
CA GLY A 15 -3.38 22.23 -39.50
C GLY A 15 -2.51 22.41 -38.24
N LEU A 16 -1.80 21.39 -37.73
CA LEU A 16 -0.82 21.66 -36.66
C LEU A 16 0.51 22.15 -37.27
N ALA A 17 0.74 23.46 -37.14
CA ALA A 17 2.03 24.09 -37.38
C ALA A 17 3.18 23.33 -36.69
N PRO A 18 4.42 23.35 -37.22
CA PRO A 18 5.53 22.62 -36.64
C PRO A 18 5.75 23.08 -35.19
N ARG A 19 5.72 22.15 -34.26
CA ARG A 19 5.98 22.40 -32.83
C ARG A 19 7.48 22.52 -32.60
N VAL A 20 7.89 23.46 -31.74
CA VAL A 20 9.27 23.65 -31.30
C VAL A 20 9.26 23.54 -29.78
N THR A 21 9.58 22.37 -29.25
CA THR A 21 9.57 22.16 -27.81
C THR A 21 10.81 22.76 -27.17
N VAL A 22 10.63 23.57 -26.12
CA VAL A 22 11.72 24.24 -25.38
C VAL A 22 11.50 23.98 -23.89
N ALA A 23 12.13 22.92 -23.36
CA ALA A 23 12.10 22.65 -21.93
C ALA A 23 13.08 23.59 -21.19
N GLU A 24 12.63 24.25 -20.12
CA GLU A 24 13.45 25.08 -19.24
C GLU A 24 13.32 24.62 -17.78
N PHE A 25 14.37 24.05 -17.18
CA PHE A 25 14.55 24.07 -15.73
C PHE A 25 15.99 23.71 -15.29
N PRO A 26 16.60 24.40 -14.28
CA PRO A 26 16.16 25.62 -13.60
C PRO A 26 16.79 26.85 -14.27
N GLY A 27 16.00 27.63 -15.01
CA GLY A 27 16.52 28.76 -15.77
C GLY A 27 17.27 28.34 -17.05
N LYS A 28 17.59 29.34 -17.87
CA LYS A 28 18.18 29.20 -19.19
C LYS A 28 19.42 28.29 -19.14
N VAL A 29 19.27 27.12 -19.71
CA VAL A 29 20.21 25.99 -19.76
C VAL A 29 21.67 26.43 -19.88
N ILE A 30 22.45 26.25 -18.81
CA ILE A 30 23.88 25.95 -18.86
C ILE A 30 24.17 24.85 -17.82
N ASP A 31 23.54 23.68 -17.97
CA ASP A 31 24.02 22.45 -17.33
C ASP A 31 24.15 21.38 -18.42
N SER A 32 25.37 20.94 -18.67
CA SER A 32 25.70 19.90 -19.66
C SER A 32 25.02 18.56 -19.38
N ARG A 33 24.47 18.37 -18.17
CA ARG A 33 23.79 17.15 -17.75
C ARG A 33 22.33 17.07 -18.22
N ILE A 34 21.74 18.17 -18.67
CA ILE A 34 20.34 18.24 -19.10
C ILE A 34 20.27 18.24 -20.62
N THR A 35 19.63 17.22 -21.20
CA THR A 35 19.42 17.11 -22.64
C THR A 35 17.95 16.95 -22.98
N VAL A 36 17.60 17.40 -24.18
CA VAL A 36 16.25 17.23 -24.74
C VAL A 36 16.35 16.25 -25.90
N GLU A 37 15.68 15.11 -25.76
CA GLU A 37 15.67 13.99 -26.72
C GLU A 37 14.29 13.85 -27.38
N GLU A 38 14.14 12.90 -28.32
CA GLU A 38 12.87 12.58 -29.01
C GLU A 38 12.16 13.80 -29.63
N ASN A 39 12.87 14.61 -30.41
CA ASN A 39 12.34 15.84 -31.03
C ASN A 39 11.69 16.80 -30.03
N GLY A 40 12.16 16.83 -28.78
CA GLY A 40 11.58 17.69 -27.76
C GLY A 40 10.57 17.01 -26.84
N ALA A 41 10.26 15.74 -27.05
CA ALA A 41 9.27 15.05 -26.23
C ALA A 41 9.82 14.59 -24.87
N MET A 42 11.15 14.42 -24.75
CA MET A 42 11.78 13.89 -23.55
C MET A 42 12.85 14.84 -23.00
N LEU A 43 12.72 15.21 -21.73
CA LEU A 43 13.77 15.88 -20.97
C LEU A 43 14.55 14.81 -20.20
N LYS A 44 15.86 14.75 -20.38
CA LYS A 44 16.74 13.81 -19.71
C LYS A 44 17.73 14.56 -18.83
N VAL A 45 17.83 14.12 -17.59
CA VAL A 45 18.84 14.59 -16.63
C VAL A 45 19.79 13.44 -16.37
N THR A 46 21.06 13.63 -16.71
CA THR A 46 22.13 12.63 -16.49
C THR A 46 22.84 12.89 -15.17
N ASN A 47 23.32 11.83 -14.51
CA ASN A 47 23.97 11.91 -13.19
C ASN A 47 23.13 12.72 -12.18
N PHE A 48 21.87 12.31 -12.03
CA PHE A 48 20.93 12.92 -11.10
C PHE A 48 21.45 12.79 -9.66
N ASP A 49 21.47 13.92 -8.94
CA ASP A 49 21.84 14.01 -7.53
C ASP A 49 20.69 14.63 -6.71
N HIS A 50 20.75 14.54 -5.39
CA HIS A 50 19.78 15.12 -4.48
C HIS A 50 19.59 16.65 -4.69
N LYS A 51 20.61 17.34 -5.20
CA LYS A 51 20.54 18.78 -5.53
C LYS A 51 19.71 19.09 -6.78
N ASP A 52 19.48 18.09 -7.63
CA ASP A 52 18.67 18.23 -8.84
C ASP A 52 17.18 18.01 -8.57
N ARG A 53 16.80 17.65 -7.34
CA ARG A 53 15.40 17.46 -6.96
C ARG A 53 14.65 18.80 -7.02
N GLY A 54 13.38 18.74 -7.43
CA GLY A 54 12.51 19.91 -7.42
C GLY A 54 11.38 19.85 -8.43
N VAL A 55 10.69 20.97 -8.59
CA VAL A 55 9.56 21.09 -9.52
C VAL A 55 10.05 21.56 -10.88
N TYR A 56 10.14 20.63 -11.82
CA TYR A 56 10.48 20.89 -13.20
C TYR A 56 9.29 21.45 -13.96
N THR A 57 9.50 22.56 -14.67
CA THR A 57 8.48 23.15 -15.54
C THR A 57 8.85 22.90 -16.99
N ILE A 58 8.07 22.07 -17.67
CA ILE A 58 8.28 21.77 -19.09
C ILE A 58 7.39 22.71 -19.89
N THR A 59 8.00 23.42 -20.83
CA THR A 59 7.29 24.39 -21.66
C THR A 59 7.38 24.01 -23.13
N VAL A 60 6.28 24.12 -23.86
CA VAL A 60 6.21 23.79 -25.29
C VAL A 60 5.74 25.03 -26.02
N SER A 61 6.56 25.51 -26.96
CA SER A 61 6.20 26.61 -27.85
C SER A 61 5.85 26.11 -29.25
N THR A 62 4.92 26.79 -29.89
CA THR A 62 4.63 26.59 -31.31
C THR A 62 5.36 27.65 -32.13
N LYS A 63 5.64 27.39 -33.42
CA LYS A 63 6.21 28.42 -34.32
C LYS A 63 5.35 29.68 -34.44
N ALA A 64 4.05 29.57 -34.14
CA ALA A 64 3.11 30.68 -34.12
C ALA A 64 3.12 31.47 -32.79
N GLY A 65 4.01 31.15 -31.84
CA GLY A 65 4.17 31.86 -30.57
C GLY A 65 3.29 31.39 -29.42
N SER A 66 2.34 30.47 -29.65
CA SER A 66 1.55 29.88 -28.55
C SER A 66 2.42 28.99 -27.66
N GLN A 67 2.26 29.11 -26.34
CA GLN A 67 3.04 28.40 -25.32
C GLN A 67 2.12 27.59 -24.38
N THR A 68 2.56 26.41 -23.97
CA THR A 68 1.87 25.59 -22.95
C THR A 68 2.90 25.03 -21.98
N SER A 69 2.61 25.05 -20.68
CA SER A 69 3.52 24.55 -19.65
C SER A 69 2.89 23.47 -18.76
N ALA A 70 3.72 22.58 -18.25
CA ALA A 70 3.35 21.55 -17.28
C ALA A 70 4.41 21.46 -16.18
N ARG A 71 3.98 21.27 -14.93
CA ARG A 71 4.87 21.09 -13.77
C ARG A 71 4.96 19.62 -13.37
N ARG A 72 6.16 19.16 -12.99
CA ARG A 72 6.43 17.81 -12.49
C ARG A 72 7.38 17.88 -11.31
N ASP A 73 7.00 17.22 -10.22
CA ASP A 73 7.91 16.97 -9.12
C ASP A 73 8.88 15.85 -9.52
N VAL A 74 10.17 16.12 -9.44
CA VAL A 74 11.24 15.17 -9.73
C VAL A 74 12.04 14.98 -8.45
N GLN A 75 11.98 13.76 -7.93
CA GLN A 75 12.71 13.32 -6.76
C GLN A 75 13.21 11.89 -6.97
N GLU A 76 14.16 11.50 -6.14
CA GLU A 76 14.56 10.10 -6.04
C GLU A 76 13.52 9.34 -5.23
N TYR A 77 13.04 8.22 -5.75
CA TYR A 77 12.10 7.34 -5.04
C TYR A 77 12.87 6.24 -4.32
N VAL A 78 12.52 6.01 -3.06
CA VAL A 78 13.14 4.99 -2.20
C VAL A 78 12.09 3.93 -1.89
N ALA A 79 12.42 2.67 -2.14
CA ALA A 79 11.53 1.55 -1.85
C ALA A 79 11.26 1.44 -0.34
N VAL A 80 10.07 0.94 0.00
CA VAL A 80 9.70 0.78 1.41
C VAL A 80 10.59 -0.27 2.08
N HIS A 81 11.12 0.04 3.26
CA HIS A 81 11.96 -0.84 4.07
C HIS A 81 11.93 -0.44 5.56
N HIS A 82 12.52 -1.30 6.41
CA HIS A 82 12.58 -1.12 7.87
C HIS A 82 11.21 -0.85 8.52
N VAL A 83 10.19 -1.61 8.12
CA VAL A 83 8.87 -1.52 8.76
C VAL A 83 8.94 -2.17 10.14
N SER A 84 8.41 -1.49 11.16
CA SER A 84 8.28 -2.04 12.51
C SER A 84 6.90 -1.78 13.11
N VAL A 85 6.50 -2.59 14.09
CA VAL A 85 5.27 -2.39 14.85
C VAL A 85 5.61 -2.23 16.33
N ALA A 86 5.07 -1.19 16.94
CA ALA A 86 5.15 -0.93 18.37
C ALA A 86 3.75 -1.03 18.99
N ILE A 87 3.67 -1.54 20.22
CA ILE A 87 2.44 -1.60 21.00
C ILE A 87 2.49 -0.59 22.14
N ASN A 88 1.41 0.16 22.34
CA ASN A 88 1.16 0.90 23.56
C ASN A 88 0.01 0.24 24.31
N VAL A 89 0.36 -0.65 25.25
CA VAL A 89 -0.59 -1.45 26.01
C VAL A 89 -1.51 -0.57 26.86
N SER A 90 -0.99 0.52 27.42
CA SER A 90 -1.77 1.45 28.24
C SER A 90 -2.87 2.17 27.45
N HIS A 91 -2.68 2.37 26.15
CA HIS A 91 -3.60 3.10 25.28
C HIS A 91 -4.33 2.19 24.28
N SER A 92 -4.20 0.87 24.42
CA SER A 92 -4.81 -0.15 23.53
C SER A 92 -4.65 0.17 22.04
N LEU A 93 -3.42 0.52 21.63
CA LEU A 93 -3.13 0.82 20.23
C LEU A 93 -1.84 0.18 19.75
N LEU A 94 -1.80 -0.07 18.44
CA LEU A 94 -0.62 -0.50 17.70
C LEU A 94 -0.21 0.62 16.76
N SER A 95 1.08 0.92 16.71
CA SER A 95 1.65 1.91 15.79
C SER A 95 2.60 1.22 14.84
N CYS A 96 2.48 1.52 13.55
CA CYS A 96 3.50 1.20 12.58
C CYS A 96 4.61 2.23 12.81
N GLY A 97 5.69 1.79 13.47
CA GLY A 97 6.67 2.65 14.10
C GLY A 97 7.60 3.30 13.07
N GLU A 98 8.65 2.58 12.70
CA GLU A 98 9.56 3.00 11.63
C GLU A 98 9.04 2.46 10.31
N ALA A 99 9.04 3.31 9.28
CA ALA A 99 8.78 2.91 7.90
C ALA A 99 9.48 3.91 6.97
N TRP A 100 10.51 3.44 6.28
CA TRP A 100 11.35 4.28 5.44
C TRP A 100 10.93 4.11 3.99
N GLY A 101 10.91 5.20 3.23
CA GLY A 101 10.54 5.20 1.82
C GLY A 101 9.86 6.50 1.41
N THR A 102 9.72 6.70 0.10
CA THR A 102 9.01 7.86 -0.47
C THR A 102 7.52 7.59 -0.59
N ASP A 103 6.69 8.56 -0.21
CA ASP A 103 5.22 8.53 -0.27
C ASP A 103 4.59 7.20 0.21
N PRO A 104 4.91 6.74 1.45
CA PRO A 104 4.41 5.47 1.95
C PRO A 104 2.90 5.51 2.24
N HIS A 105 2.20 4.45 1.85
CA HIS A 105 0.82 4.17 2.20
C HIS A 105 0.76 3.03 3.21
N PHE A 106 -0.04 3.19 4.27
CA PHE A 106 -0.14 2.25 5.39
C PHE A 106 -1.47 1.50 5.37
N SER A 107 -1.43 0.21 5.67
CA SER A 107 -2.62 -0.60 5.91
C SER A 107 -2.34 -1.66 6.98
N TRP A 108 -3.41 -2.21 7.54
CA TRP A 108 -3.33 -3.21 8.61
C TRP A 108 -4.11 -4.46 8.27
N LEU A 109 -3.60 -5.59 8.75
CA LEU A 109 -4.29 -6.87 8.75
C LEU A 109 -4.35 -7.45 10.16
N HIS A 110 -5.42 -8.19 10.46
CA HIS A 110 -5.58 -9.05 11.63
C HIS A 110 -5.83 -10.48 11.15
N GLU A 111 -5.03 -11.45 11.60
CA GLU A 111 -5.14 -12.87 11.18
C GLU A 111 -5.17 -13.05 9.65
N SER A 112 -4.42 -12.22 8.91
CA SER A 112 -4.40 -12.09 7.43
C SER A 112 -5.60 -11.43 6.76
N GLY A 113 -6.66 -11.12 7.50
CA GLY A 113 -7.83 -10.37 7.04
C GLY A 113 -7.68 -8.86 7.22
N VAL A 114 -8.49 -8.08 6.50
CA VAL A 114 -8.60 -6.64 6.75
C VAL A 114 -9.10 -6.36 8.16
N ILE A 115 -8.67 -5.25 8.77
CA ILE A 115 -9.19 -4.83 10.07
C ILE A 115 -10.70 -4.64 9.98
N SER A 116 -11.42 -5.42 10.76
CA SER A 116 -12.85 -5.31 10.93
C SER A 116 -13.20 -4.35 12.06
N GLU A 117 -14.46 -3.89 12.09
CA GLU A 117 -14.88 -2.93 13.10
C GLU A 117 -14.82 -3.50 14.53
N GLU A 118 -15.00 -4.79 14.73
CA GLU A 118 -14.91 -5.44 16.04
C GLU A 118 -13.48 -5.43 16.59
N VAL A 119 -12.47 -5.50 15.73
CA VAL A 119 -11.05 -5.47 16.12
C VAL A 119 -10.61 -4.06 16.49
N GLY A 120 -10.92 -3.08 15.63
CA GLY A 120 -10.41 -1.74 15.82
C GLY A 120 -10.72 -0.77 14.70
N ARG A 121 -10.09 0.40 14.75
CA ARG A 121 -10.18 1.44 13.71
C ARG A 121 -8.79 2.02 13.46
N MET A 122 -8.48 2.26 12.18
CA MET A 122 -7.23 2.90 11.79
C MET A 122 -7.34 4.43 11.88
N SER A 123 -6.21 5.09 12.13
CA SER A 123 -6.05 6.53 11.92
C SER A 123 -6.23 6.90 10.43
N LEU A 124 -6.48 8.19 10.16
CA LEU A 124 -6.65 8.68 8.79
C LEU A 124 -5.43 8.43 7.88
N ASP A 125 -4.23 8.43 8.47
CA ASP A 125 -2.97 8.14 7.77
C ASP A 125 -2.61 6.64 7.78
N GLY A 126 -3.44 5.79 8.40
CA GLY A 126 -3.24 4.34 8.50
C GLY A 126 -2.10 3.91 9.43
N LYS A 127 -1.36 4.82 10.06
CA LYS A 127 -0.19 4.47 10.88
C LYS A 127 -0.54 3.85 12.21
N VAL A 128 -1.69 4.21 12.77
CA VAL A 128 -2.11 3.77 14.11
C VAL A 128 -3.39 2.94 13.98
N LEU A 129 -3.40 1.78 14.61
CA LEU A 129 -4.58 0.95 14.82
C LEU A 129 -5.02 1.07 16.28
N TYR A 130 -6.18 1.70 16.49
CA TYR A 130 -6.84 1.77 17.78
C TYR A 130 -7.68 0.51 17.99
N LEU A 131 -7.34 -0.29 19.01
CA LEU A 131 -8.01 -1.54 19.30
C LEU A 131 -9.24 -1.31 20.18
N LYS A 132 -10.31 -2.10 19.95
CA LYS A 132 -11.51 -2.06 20.81
C LYS A 132 -11.43 -2.98 22.02
N ALA A 133 -10.54 -3.96 21.99
CA ALA A 133 -10.34 -4.95 23.03
C ALA A 133 -8.84 -5.31 23.16
N THR A 134 -8.50 -6.13 24.16
CA THR A 134 -7.15 -6.67 24.32
C THR A 134 -6.71 -7.39 23.03
N PRO A 135 -5.53 -7.08 22.49
CA PRO A 135 -5.07 -7.72 21.26
C PRO A 135 -4.90 -9.22 21.47
N CYS A 136 -5.39 -10.00 20.51
CA CYS A 136 -5.10 -11.42 20.39
C CYS A 136 -4.77 -11.75 18.94
N GLY A 137 -3.92 -12.76 18.73
CA GLY A 137 -3.50 -13.16 17.39
C GLY A 137 -2.46 -12.24 16.75
N HIS A 138 -2.41 -12.24 15.41
CA HIS A 138 -1.39 -11.55 14.62
C HIS A 138 -1.92 -10.26 13.99
N PHE A 139 -1.20 -9.16 14.22
CA PHE A 139 -1.46 -7.85 13.63
C PHE A 139 -0.31 -7.47 12.70
N THR A 140 -0.58 -7.29 11.41
CA THR A 140 0.44 -6.98 10.41
C THR A 140 0.23 -5.58 9.85
N CYS A 141 1.20 -4.69 10.02
CA CYS A 141 1.27 -3.45 9.28
C CYS A 141 1.92 -3.71 7.92
N ILE A 142 1.25 -3.30 6.84
CA ILE A 142 1.79 -3.31 5.48
C ILE A 142 2.01 -1.87 5.06
N VAL A 143 3.22 -1.58 4.59
CA VAL A 143 3.59 -0.28 4.06
C VAL A 143 4.00 -0.44 2.61
N SER A 144 3.40 0.33 1.72
CA SER A 144 3.64 0.23 0.28
C SER A 144 3.87 1.59 -0.37
N ASN A 145 4.60 1.59 -1.48
CA ASN A 145 4.71 2.74 -2.37
C ASN A 145 4.82 2.27 -3.83
N SER A 146 5.12 3.19 -4.75
CA SER A 146 5.23 2.90 -6.19
C SER A 146 6.35 1.91 -6.55
N LEU A 147 7.30 1.66 -5.65
CA LEU A 147 8.45 0.78 -5.87
C LEU A 147 8.31 -0.60 -5.22
N GLY A 148 7.36 -0.78 -4.29
CA GLY A 148 7.15 -2.07 -3.63
C GLY A 148 6.45 -1.95 -2.29
N HIS A 149 6.56 -2.99 -1.47
CA HIS A 149 6.00 -3.01 -0.13
C HIS A 149 6.90 -3.74 0.86
N SER A 150 6.75 -3.42 2.14
CA SER A 150 7.36 -4.11 3.27
C SER A 150 6.33 -4.19 4.40
N SER A 151 6.55 -5.06 5.38
CA SER A 151 5.59 -5.31 6.44
C SER A 151 6.26 -5.77 7.71
N ALA A 152 5.61 -5.52 8.84
CA ALA A 152 5.97 -6.10 10.12
C ALA A 152 4.73 -6.58 10.88
N THR A 153 4.91 -7.63 11.67
CA THR A 153 3.84 -8.29 12.40
C THR A 153 4.11 -8.23 13.89
N TYR A 154 3.12 -7.77 14.65
CA TYR A 154 3.04 -7.96 16.08
C TYR A 154 2.20 -9.20 16.39
N THR A 155 2.73 -10.08 17.24
CA THR A 155 2.06 -11.30 17.66
C THR A 155 1.66 -11.18 19.13
N ALA A 156 0.36 -11.16 19.38
CA ALA A 156 -0.21 -11.20 20.72
C ALA A 156 -0.48 -12.66 21.16
N GLU A 157 -1.02 -12.82 22.37
CA GLU A 157 -1.57 -14.09 22.84
C GLU A 157 -2.59 -14.67 21.82
N PRO A 158 -2.67 -15.99 21.64
CA PRO A 158 -3.66 -16.59 20.75
C PRO A 158 -5.08 -16.16 21.15
N CYS A 159 -5.91 -15.82 20.16
CA CYS A 159 -7.32 -15.59 20.44
C CYS A 159 -7.94 -16.87 21.02
N GLU A 160 -8.68 -16.76 22.12
CA GLU A 160 -9.51 -17.87 22.57
C GLU A 160 -10.45 -18.21 21.43
N ARG A 161 -10.24 -19.40 20.83
CA ARG A 161 -11.23 -19.95 19.93
C ARG A 161 -12.49 -20.06 20.78
N GLN A 162 -13.56 -19.38 20.39
CA GLN A 162 -14.92 -19.70 20.83
C GLN A 162 -15.26 -21.08 20.25
N GLY A 163 -14.55 -22.11 20.73
CA GLY A 163 -14.75 -23.48 20.41
C GLY A 163 -15.95 -23.91 21.20
N SER A 164 -16.96 -24.36 20.49
CA SER A 164 -18.14 -25.05 21.00
C SER A 164 -17.77 -26.40 21.65
N GLY A 165 -16.70 -26.47 22.45
CA GLY A 165 -16.29 -27.66 23.18
C GLY A 165 -17.34 -28.06 24.21
N ALA A 166 -18.04 -27.07 24.77
CA ALA A 166 -19.17 -27.31 25.67
C ALA A 166 -20.34 -28.01 24.95
N THR A 167 -20.69 -27.64 23.71
CA THR A 167 -21.80 -28.31 23.01
C THR A 167 -21.44 -29.72 22.57
N VAL A 168 -20.19 -29.96 22.15
CA VAL A 168 -19.73 -31.31 21.77
C VAL A 168 -19.71 -32.24 22.98
N ALA A 169 -19.20 -31.78 24.13
CA ALA A 169 -19.20 -32.56 25.37
C ALA A 169 -20.61 -32.92 25.84
N VAL A 170 -21.56 -31.97 25.79
CA VAL A 170 -22.96 -32.20 26.15
C VAL A 170 -23.62 -33.23 25.24
N VAL A 171 -23.43 -33.13 23.92
CA VAL A 171 -23.99 -34.10 22.96
C VAL A 171 -23.44 -35.50 23.20
N VAL A 172 -22.13 -35.65 23.45
CA VAL A 172 -21.51 -36.94 23.77
C VAL A 172 -22.07 -37.52 25.08
N LEU A 173 -22.24 -36.68 26.11
CA LEU A 173 -22.80 -37.12 27.39
C LEU A 173 -24.24 -37.65 27.23
N VAL A 174 -25.08 -36.94 26.46
CA VAL A 174 -26.46 -37.36 26.18
C VAL A 174 -26.49 -38.69 25.42
N ILE A 175 -25.63 -38.87 24.42
CA ILE A 175 -25.54 -40.13 23.66
C ILE A 175 -25.15 -41.28 24.59
N LEU A 176 -24.15 -41.09 25.45
CA LEU A 176 -23.72 -42.12 26.42
C LEU A 176 -24.84 -42.51 27.37
N LEU A 177 -25.62 -41.54 27.86
CA LEU A 177 -26.78 -41.81 28.73
C LEU A 177 -27.89 -42.58 28.00
N VAL A 178 -28.18 -42.25 26.74
CA VAL A 178 -29.16 -42.97 25.91
C VAL A 178 -28.69 -44.40 25.64
N CYS A 179 -27.41 -44.58 25.29
CA CYS A 179 -26.83 -45.91 25.09
C CYS A 179 -26.87 -46.75 26.37
N ALA A 180 -26.52 -46.17 27.53
CA ALA A 180 -26.59 -46.86 28.81
C ALA A 180 -28.04 -47.27 29.15
N ALA A 181 -29.02 -46.39 28.92
CA ALA A 181 -30.43 -46.69 29.13
C ALA A 181 -30.94 -47.80 28.20
N ALA A 182 -30.54 -47.79 26.92
CA ALA A 182 -30.90 -48.83 25.96
C ALA A 182 -30.29 -50.19 26.36
N LEU A 183 -29.00 -50.22 26.74
CA LEU A 183 -28.33 -51.43 27.21
C LEU A 183 -29.00 -51.99 28.47
N ALA A 184 -29.35 -51.13 29.43
CA ALA A 184 -30.09 -51.54 30.63
C ALA A 184 -31.46 -52.14 30.28
N PHE A 185 -32.18 -51.56 29.31
CA PHE A 185 -33.47 -52.09 28.84
C PHE A 185 -33.35 -53.47 28.18
N PHE A 186 -32.30 -53.70 27.38
CA PHE A 186 -32.05 -55.00 26.75
C PHE A 186 -31.60 -56.08 27.73
N VAL A 187 -30.91 -55.72 28.83
CA VAL A 187 -30.47 -56.66 29.86
C VAL A 187 -31.60 -57.04 30.84
N TRP A 188 -32.61 -56.19 30.98
CA TRP A 188 -33.78 -56.45 31.84
C TRP A 188 -34.99 -57.08 31.14
N ARG A 189 -34.86 -57.46 29.87
CA ARG A 189 -35.82 -58.29 29.14
C ARG A 189 -35.29 -59.70 28.96
#